data_AF-A0AAE8KDF9-F1
#
_entry.id   AF-A0AAE8KDF9-F1
#
_cell.length_a   1.000
_cell.length_b   1.000
_cell.length_c   1.000
_cell.angle_alpha   90.00
_cell.angle_beta   90.00
_cell.angle_gamma   90.00
#
_symmetry.space_group_name_H-M   'P 1'
#
loop_
_entity.id
_entity.type
_entity.pdbx_description
1 polymer ?
#
loop_
_entity_poly.entity_id
_entity_poly.type
_entity_poly.pdbx_seq_one_letter_code
_entity_poly.pdbx_strand_id
1 'polypeptide(L)'
;MNFQVKTLETFNPFESLNHEQANTEQILDFRVIDFKLLCSSVKPAKTKTYERKDFDLFYADDFFVKNYNTIIQKFLIEIYPKKSFPFTVKLRSNSNLTHLKASINLTENFKYYPNLKFDILQNIYKIMIKQKFLILRLDKNLFTKIDDFILSIQKNPSIKELELEIAKGVDKIEHKSDEIIYHRNVEEVCFSENANYDEGNYCKPIEKNELLFEYIYRILGKEGRNLRGEILHLNPIAFLNNPFIIKDESIYVEELEDRIKYFSANYGFLNKDHSGYSVINNLKLSQVGLKTTGSIKTNINENINLEITNFDISDDAIKSGIVNVQASDIKVNGSIGATKLYGKNISIKGLTHAKSEIFAQDVFVAIHKGTLQADTVYIKNLENGTIIAKNVFVENCMGGKIEAENIYICNLLTDNTLYPRKNLIIANNIKFKNNIVVSPLVSIENNSDTECENLKNLSLKIKSKLDDTISKMQNYYDYLIKNQIKIIKLQKTKNPSAIEMKFSNLYHDIIKKYNHLSILYKKLIKLKYQIDAKLNFLNEMVYNVKIYIKAKNIGKDNFLKFYPKTNTNLELKHHINLKDYEKVLYLEKGQQVSYIKSSHNYSESDIEEIKIIFEKLEKDNS
;
A
#
# COMPACT_ATOMS: atom_id res chain seq x y z
N MET A 1 -89.36 28.43 -3.21
CA MET A 1 -88.66 29.69 -2.86
C MET A 1 -87.25 29.61 -3.42
N ASN A 2 -86.75 30.66 -4.09
CA ASN A 2 -85.36 30.70 -4.54
C ASN A 2 -84.43 30.78 -3.32
N PHE A 3 -83.40 29.95 -3.26
CA PHE A 3 -82.44 29.98 -2.17
C PHE A 3 -81.69 31.33 -2.15
N GLN A 4 -81.66 31.98 -0.99
CA GLN A 4 -80.93 33.23 -0.82
C GLN A 4 -79.46 32.91 -0.51
N VAL A 5 -78.55 33.53 -1.26
CA VAL A 5 -77.10 33.37 -1.07
C VAL A 5 -76.72 33.68 0.38
N LYS A 6 -75.96 32.79 1.01
CA LYS A 6 -75.60 32.87 2.44
C LYS A 6 -74.09 32.79 2.62
N THR A 7 -73.54 33.65 3.45
CA THR A 7 -72.12 33.66 3.81
C THR A 7 -71.95 33.19 5.25
N LEU A 8 -71.00 32.30 5.51
CA LEU A 8 -70.71 31.79 6.86
C LEU A 8 -69.24 31.40 7.03
N GLU A 9 -68.74 31.44 8.27
CA GLU A 9 -67.43 30.91 8.64
C GLU A 9 -67.55 29.46 9.14
N THR A 10 -66.66 28.58 8.70
CA THR A 10 -66.69 27.14 9.06
C THR A 10 -65.32 26.49 8.97
N PHE A 11 -65.08 25.45 9.77
CA PHE A 11 -63.91 24.58 9.62
C PHE A 11 -64.15 23.48 8.58
N ASN A 12 -65.41 23.18 8.24
CA ASN A 12 -65.79 22.14 7.30
C ASN A 12 -66.85 22.64 6.31
N PRO A 13 -66.42 23.23 5.18
CA PRO A 13 -67.33 23.77 4.16
C PRO A 13 -68.36 22.78 3.62
N PHE A 14 -68.00 21.50 3.47
CA PHE A 14 -68.92 20.49 2.93
C PHE A 14 -70.02 20.10 3.94
N GLU A 15 -69.70 20.07 5.23
CA GLU A 15 -70.69 19.83 6.28
C GLU A 15 -71.67 21.00 6.39
N SER A 16 -71.15 22.24 6.34
CA SER A 16 -72.01 23.43 6.29
C SER A 16 -72.88 23.46 5.03
N LEU A 17 -72.35 23.05 3.87
CA LEU A 17 -73.14 22.91 2.64
C LEU A 17 -74.26 21.88 2.81
N ASN A 18 -73.97 20.69 3.36
CA ASN A 18 -74.96 19.65 3.57
C ASN A 18 -76.09 20.10 4.51
N HIS A 19 -75.75 20.87 5.54
CA HIS A 19 -76.74 21.41 6.46
C HIS A 19 -77.70 22.39 5.77
N GLU A 20 -77.18 23.29 4.94
CA GLU A 20 -78.04 24.20 4.17
C GLU A 20 -78.82 23.47 3.06
N GLN A 21 -78.23 22.44 2.43
CA GLN A 21 -78.87 21.63 1.40
C GLN A 21 -80.12 20.90 1.91
N ALA A 22 -80.14 20.49 3.19
CA ALA A 22 -81.31 19.84 3.80
C ALA A 22 -82.55 20.73 3.86
N ASN A 23 -82.37 22.05 3.77
CA ASN A 23 -83.44 23.04 3.90
C ASN A 23 -83.99 23.50 2.53
N THR A 24 -83.56 22.91 1.42
CA THR A 24 -84.00 23.30 0.07
C THR A 24 -83.92 22.16 -0.94
N GLU A 25 -84.84 22.16 -1.91
CA GLU A 25 -84.82 21.23 -3.06
C GLU A 25 -83.82 21.67 -4.16
N GLN A 26 -83.30 22.90 -4.11
CA GLN A 26 -82.29 23.37 -5.05
C GLN A 26 -80.94 22.75 -4.72
N ILE A 27 -80.24 22.20 -5.71
CA ILE A 27 -78.87 21.70 -5.49
C ILE A 27 -77.95 22.90 -5.24
N LEU A 28 -77.24 22.88 -4.12
CA LEU A 28 -76.35 23.94 -3.68
C LEU A 28 -74.88 23.61 -3.97
N ASP A 29 -74.06 24.65 -3.99
CA ASP A 29 -72.61 24.62 -4.05
C ASP A 29 -72.05 25.78 -3.21
N PHE A 30 -70.76 25.80 -2.93
CA PHE A 30 -70.13 26.92 -2.21
C PHE A 30 -68.90 27.44 -2.94
N ARG A 31 -68.50 28.67 -2.65
CA ARG A 31 -67.19 29.22 -3.05
C ARG A 31 -66.44 29.70 -1.82
N VAL A 32 -65.13 29.52 -1.83
CA VAL A 32 -64.23 29.99 -0.78
C VAL A 32 -63.94 31.46 -1.03
N ILE A 33 -64.31 32.31 -0.08
CA ILE A 33 -64.09 33.75 -0.12
C ILE A 33 -62.74 34.10 0.48
N ASP A 34 -62.48 33.56 1.68
CA ASP A 34 -61.22 33.74 2.40
C ASP A 34 -60.98 32.58 3.36
N PHE A 35 -59.80 32.51 3.96
CA PHE A 35 -59.53 31.60 5.07
C PHE A 35 -58.56 32.20 6.08
N LYS A 36 -58.66 31.72 7.33
CA LYS A 36 -57.75 32.02 8.42
C LYS A 36 -57.04 30.74 8.83
N LEU A 37 -55.81 30.85 9.33
CA LEU A 37 -55.08 29.71 9.88
C LEU A 37 -55.14 29.75 11.40
N LEU A 38 -55.52 28.65 12.02
CA LEU A 38 -55.37 28.43 13.45
C LEU A 38 -54.17 27.50 13.65
N CYS A 39 -53.10 28.04 14.22
CA CYS A 39 -51.88 27.30 14.48
C CYS A 39 -51.71 27.09 15.98
N SER A 40 -51.39 25.86 16.39
CA SER A 40 -51.14 25.55 17.80
C SER A 40 -49.84 24.78 18.00
N SER A 41 -49.14 25.06 19.09
CA SER A 41 -47.96 24.31 19.54
C SER A 41 -48.16 23.85 20.98
N VAL A 42 -47.65 22.67 21.29
CA VAL A 42 -47.80 22.03 22.60
C VAL A 42 -46.62 22.38 23.53
N LYS A 43 -45.45 22.72 22.97
CA LYS A 43 -44.22 23.00 23.73
C LYS A 43 -43.39 24.11 23.05
N PRO A 44 -43.51 25.39 23.47
CA PRO A 44 -44.40 25.92 24.50
C PRO A 44 -45.86 25.94 24.05
N ALA A 45 -46.80 25.90 24.99
CA ALA A 45 -48.22 26.04 24.69
C ALA A 45 -48.49 27.43 24.10
N LYS A 46 -48.75 27.49 22.80
CA LYS A 46 -49.12 28.73 22.10
C LYS A 46 -50.13 28.44 21.01
N THR A 47 -51.11 29.33 20.89
CA THR A 47 -52.09 29.34 19.81
C THR A 47 -52.05 30.70 19.14
N LYS A 48 -51.98 30.73 17.82
CA LYS A 48 -52.02 31.99 17.06
C LYS A 48 -52.89 31.82 15.83
N THR A 49 -53.72 32.83 15.58
CA THR A 49 -54.49 32.95 14.35
C THR A 49 -53.74 33.84 13.38
N TYR A 50 -53.62 33.39 12.13
CA TYR A 50 -53.04 34.16 11.04
C TYR A 50 -54.10 34.46 9.99
N GLU A 51 -54.02 35.67 9.46
CA GLU A 51 -54.86 36.14 8.38
C GLU A 51 -54.05 36.22 7.09
N ARG A 52 -54.71 36.49 5.97
CA ARG A 52 -54.11 36.43 4.63
C ARG A 52 -52.83 37.26 4.48
N LYS A 53 -52.73 38.40 5.16
CA LYS A 53 -51.55 39.28 5.18
C LYS A 53 -50.29 38.62 5.76
N ASP A 54 -50.45 37.56 6.56
CA ASP A 54 -49.35 36.89 7.25
C ASP A 54 -48.92 35.58 6.56
N PHE A 55 -49.60 35.16 5.49
CA PHE A 55 -49.39 33.84 4.89
C PHE A 55 -48.01 33.67 4.23
N ASP A 56 -47.36 34.77 3.84
CA ASP A 56 -46.01 34.75 3.29
C ASP A 56 -44.98 34.13 4.25
N LEU A 57 -45.22 34.22 5.57
CA LEU A 57 -44.36 33.59 6.58
C LEU A 57 -44.25 32.07 6.41
N PHE A 58 -45.34 31.43 5.97
CA PHE A 58 -45.38 29.98 5.80
C PHE A 58 -44.65 29.51 4.54
N TYR A 59 -44.24 30.40 3.64
CA TYR A 59 -43.38 30.03 2.51
C TYR A 59 -41.90 29.80 2.91
N ALA A 60 -41.50 30.16 4.14
CA ALA A 60 -40.24 29.73 4.71
C ALA A 60 -40.38 28.32 5.29
N ASP A 61 -39.60 27.35 4.80
CA ASP A 61 -39.75 25.93 5.15
C ASP A 61 -39.57 25.68 6.65
N ASP A 62 -38.57 26.31 7.27
CA ASP A 62 -38.36 26.21 8.72
C ASP A 62 -39.57 26.72 9.52
N PHE A 63 -40.19 27.82 9.08
CA PHE A 63 -41.37 28.37 9.75
C PHE A 63 -42.57 27.43 9.64
N PHE A 64 -42.80 26.88 8.44
CA PHE A 64 -43.90 25.94 8.18
C PHE A 64 -43.74 24.64 8.97
N VAL A 65 -42.52 24.13 9.11
CA VAL A 65 -42.26 22.86 9.78
C VAL A 65 -42.20 23.01 11.31
N LYS A 66 -41.37 23.93 11.83
CA LYS A 66 -40.92 23.90 13.24
C LYS A 66 -41.79 24.69 14.22
N ASN A 67 -42.51 25.72 13.76
CA ASN A 67 -43.07 26.70 14.68
C ASN A 67 -44.35 26.28 15.41
N TYR A 68 -45.11 25.35 14.83
CA TYR A 68 -46.40 24.91 15.35
C TYR A 68 -46.55 23.41 15.16
N ASN A 69 -47.25 22.71 16.05
CA ASN A 69 -47.51 21.28 15.88
C ASN A 69 -48.65 21.07 14.88
N THR A 70 -49.72 21.86 14.97
CA THR A 70 -50.90 21.74 14.08
C THR A 70 -51.19 23.05 13.35
N ILE A 71 -51.71 22.91 12.13
CA ILE A 71 -52.19 24.01 11.27
C ILE A 71 -53.57 23.62 10.76
N ILE A 72 -54.59 24.40 11.10
CA ILE A 72 -55.98 24.16 10.70
C ILE A 72 -56.49 25.40 9.95
N GLN A 73 -57.29 25.20 8.90
CA GLN A 73 -57.91 26.29 8.15
C GLN A 73 -59.35 26.49 8.57
N LYS A 74 -59.73 27.73 8.89
CA LYS A 74 -61.11 28.16 9.04
C LYS A 74 -61.50 28.96 7.80
N PHE A 75 -62.52 28.52 7.07
CA PHE A 75 -62.92 29.08 5.80
C PHE A 75 -64.09 30.05 5.98
N LEU A 76 -64.05 31.16 5.27
CA LEU A 76 -65.22 32.00 4.97
C LEU A 76 -65.76 31.55 3.62
N ILE A 77 -66.97 30.99 3.60
CA ILE A 77 -67.59 30.47 2.39
C ILE A 77 -68.89 31.21 2.08
N GLU A 78 -69.25 31.22 0.80
CA GLU A 78 -70.54 31.68 0.32
C GLU A 78 -71.25 30.52 -0.41
N ILE A 79 -72.47 30.21 0.02
CA ILE A 79 -73.30 29.11 -0.49
C ILE A 79 -74.32 29.66 -1.48
N TYR A 80 -74.41 29.03 -2.65
CA TYR A 80 -75.24 29.46 -3.78
C TYR A 80 -75.81 28.26 -4.57
N PRO A 81 -76.85 28.44 -5.40
CA PRO A 81 -77.37 27.38 -6.26
C PRO A 81 -76.33 26.87 -7.26
N LYS A 82 -76.14 25.55 -7.32
CA LYS A 82 -75.09 24.88 -8.10
C LYS A 82 -75.17 25.24 -9.58
N LYS A 83 -74.00 25.54 -10.16
CA LYS A 83 -73.81 25.76 -11.60
C LYS A 83 -73.05 24.58 -12.20
N SER A 84 -73.37 24.24 -13.44
CA SER A 84 -72.59 23.25 -14.20
C SER A 84 -71.38 23.94 -14.84
N PHE A 85 -70.22 23.28 -14.80
CA PHE A 85 -68.98 23.79 -15.38
C PHE A 85 -68.53 22.91 -16.56
N PRO A 86 -68.06 23.50 -17.67
CA PRO A 86 -67.64 22.75 -18.86
C PRO A 86 -66.20 22.21 -18.75
N PHE A 87 -65.74 21.87 -17.53
CA PHE A 87 -64.41 21.32 -17.27
C PHE A 87 -64.42 20.42 -16.03
N THR A 88 -63.38 19.61 -15.88
CA THR A 88 -63.13 18.77 -14.71
C THR A 88 -61.73 19.01 -14.16
N VAL A 89 -61.58 18.92 -12.84
CA VAL A 89 -60.29 19.04 -12.16
C VAL A 89 -60.04 17.77 -11.36
N LYS A 90 -58.84 17.21 -11.46
CA LYS A 90 -58.38 16.07 -10.65
C LYS A 90 -57.07 16.43 -9.97
N LEU A 91 -56.91 16.06 -8.70
CA LEU A 91 -55.66 16.28 -7.97
C LEU A 91 -54.90 14.96 -7.78
N ARG A 92 -53.56 15.02 -7.89
CA ARG A 92 -52.64 13.90 -7.66
C ARG A 92 -51.49 14.36 -6.76
N SER A 93 -51.11 13.53 -5.80
CA SER A 93 -50.00 13.81 -4.88
C SER A 93 -48.93 12.71 -4.91
N ASN A 94 -47.73 13.02 -4.44
CA ASN A 94 -46.70 12.01 -4.14
C ASN A 94 -47.04 11.24 -2.85
N SER A 95 -46.27 10.18 -2.56
CA SER A 95 -46.49 9.31 -1.38
C SER A 95 -46.45 10.09 -0.05
N ASN A 96 -45.54 11.06 0.07
CA ASN A 96 -45.39 11.88 1.28
C ASN A 96 -46.39 13.06 1.35
N LEU A 97 -47.26 13.22 0.35
CA LEU A 97 -48.24 14.32 0.27
C LEU A 97 -47.62 15.72 0.32
N THR A 98 -46.35 15.87 -0.08
CA THR A 98 -45.60 17.13 -0.10
C THR A 98 -45.70 17.84 -1.44
N HIS A 99 -46.08 17.14 -2.51
CA HIS A 99 -46.30 17.73 -3.83
C HIS A 99 -47.71 17.45 -4.30
N LEU A 100 -48.39 18.47 -4.83
CA LEU A 100 -49.75 18.35 -5.33
C LEU A 100 -49.84 18.92 -6.74
N LYS A 101 -50.34 18.11 -7.67
CA LYS A 101 -50.58 18.48 -9.07
C LYS A 101 -52.08 18.48 -9.37
N ALA A 102 -52.53 19.41 -10.20
CA ALA A 102 -53.87 19.45 -10.75
C ALA A 102 -53.86 19.14 -12.25
N SER A 103 -54.73 18.23 -12.67
CA SER A 103 -55.06 17.96 -14.07
C SER A 103 -56.41 18.59 -14.38
N ILE A 104 -56.41 19.61 -15.24
CA ILE A 104 -57.60 20.33 -15.68
C ILE A 104 -57.95 19.86 -17.08
N ASN A 105 -59.17 19.35 -17.27
CA ASN A 105 -59.66 18.79 -18.51
C ASN A 105 -60.94 19.50 -18.96
N LEU A 106 -60.91 20.13 -20.15
CA LEU A 106 -62.05 20.81 -20.75
C LEU A 106 -62.97 19.81 -21.46
N THR A 107 -64.28 20.08 -21.46
CA THR A 107 -65.26 19.27 -22.20
C THR A 107 -65.18 19.53 -23.71
N GLU A 108 -65.64 18.59 -24.54
CA GLU A 108 -65.52 18.70 -26.00
C GLU A 108 -66.22 19.92 -26.60
N ASN A 109 -67.32 20.36 -25.99
CA ASN A 109 -68.13 21.51 -26.43
C ASN A 109 -67.79 22.80 -25.67
N PHE A 110 -66.57 22.91 -25.13
CA PHE A 110 -66.17 24.05 -24.31
C PHE A 110 -66.22 25.37 -25.09
N LYS A 111 -66.81 26.40 -24.47
CA LYS A 111 -66.76 27.80 -24.92
C LYS A 111 -66.17 28.65 -23.81
N TYR A 112 -65.22 29.51 -24.16
CA TYR A 112 -64.61 30.44 -23.21
C TYR A 112 -65.66 31.37 -22.59
N TYR A 113 -65.51 31.65 -21.30
CA TYR A 113 -66.32 32.61 -20.58
C TYR A 113 -65.47 33.37 -19.54
N PRO A 114 -65.79 34.64 -19.22
CA PRO A 114 -64.90 35.52 -18.45
C PRO A 114 -64.49 35.01 -17.06
N ASN A 115 -65.37 34.24 -16.38
CA ASN A 115 -65.14 33.78 -15.01
C ASN A 115 -64.38 32.43 -14.90
N LEU A 116 -63.88 31.89 -16.02
CA LEU A 116 -63.25 30.56 -16.07
C LEU A 116 -62.09 30.39 -15.08
N LYS A 117 -61.18 31.37 -15.00
CA LYS A 117 -60.05 31.34 -14.04
C LYS A 117 -60.53 31.15 -12.61
N PHE A 118 -61.52 31.96 -12.23
CA PHE A 118 -62.09 31.94 -10.89
C PHE A 118 -62.74 30.58 -10.61
N ASP A 119 -63.53 30.06 -11.55
CA ASP A 119 -64.20 28.77 -11.39
C ASP A 119 -63.22 27.60 -11.32
N ILE A 120 -62.13 27.62 -12.10
CA ILE A 120 -61.04 26.63 -12.02
C ILE A 120 -60.42 26.65 -10.63
N LEU A 121 -60.04 27.84 -10.13
CA LEU A 121 -59.45 28.01 -8.80
C LEU A 121 -60.39 27.54 -7.70
N GLN A 122 -61.68 27.89 -7.77
CA GLN A 122 -62.68 27.43 -6.80
C GLN A 122 -62.85 25.92 -6.83
N ASN A 123 -62.81 25.28 -8.00
CA ASN A 123 -62.83 23.81 -8.09
C ASN A 123 -61.57 23.18 -7.49
N ILE A 124 -60.38 23.76 -7.73
CA ILE A 124 -59.13 23.32 -7.09
C ILE A 124 -59.28 23.40 -5.56
N TYR A 125 -59.73 24.55 -5.04
CA TYR A 125 -59.93 24.75 -3.60
C TYR A 125 -60.92 23.76 -2.99
N LYS A 126 -62.07 23.52 -3.64
CA LYS A 126 -63.05 22.53 -3.18
C LYS A 126 -62.45 21.13 -3.12
N ILE A 127 -61.69 20.72 -4.12
CA ILE A 127 -61.07 19.39 -4.13
C ILE A 127 -59.98 19.31 -3.05
N MET A 128 -59.17 20.36 -2.87
CA MET A 128 -58.19 20.44 -1.78
C MET A 128 -58.85 20.30 -0.41
N ILE A 129 -59.91 21.08 -0.13
CA ILE A 129 -60.69 21.01 1.12
C ILE A 129 -61.26 19.60 1.31
N LYS A 130 -61.87 19.03 0.26
CA LYS A 130 -62.46 17.69 0.30
C LYS A 130 -61.44 16.61 0.63
N GLN A 131 -60.20 16.76 0.12
CA GLN A 131 -59.08 15.85 0.35
C GLN A 131 -58.22 16.25 1.58
N LYS A 132 -58.67 17.25 2.34
CA LYS A 132 -58.01 17.81 3.54
C LYS A 132 -56.62 18.42 3.29
N PHE A 133 -56.33 18.83 2.06
CA PHE A 133 -55.13 19.60 1.75
C PHE A 133 -55.31 21.05 2.18
N LEU A 134 -54.24 21.61 2.74
CA LEU A 134 -54.16 23.01 3.07
C LEU A 134 -54.13 23.83 1.77
N ILE A 135 -55.01 24.82 1.64
CA ILE A 135 -54.91 25.88 0.62
C ILE A 135 -53.72 26.81 0.91
N LEU A 136 -53.09 26.65 2.07
CA LEU A 136 -51.77 27.22 2.36
C LEU A 136 -50.71 26.60 1.44
N ARG A 137 -49.67 27.35 1.05
CA ARG A 137 -48.54 26.87 0.21
C ARG A 137 -48.90 26.52 -1.24
N LEU A 138 -49.87 27.22 -1.82
CA LEU A 138 -50.06 27.19 -3.27
C LEU A 138 -48.81 27.68 -3.99
N ASP A 139 -48.54 27.17 -5.19
CA ASP A 139 -47.49 27.70 -6.05
C ASP A 139 -47.74 29.20 -6.30
N LYS A 140 -46.73 30.04 -6.04
CA LYS A 140 -46.82 31.50 -6.23
C LYS A 140 -47.16 31.87 -7.68
N ASN A 141 -46.77 31.02 -8.63
CA ASN A 141 -47.04 31.17 -10.06
C ASN A 141 -48.32 30.44 -10.50
N LEU A 142 -49.14 29.90 -9.58
CA LEU A 142 -50.37 29.20 -9.94
C LEU A 142 -51.31 30.09 -10.77
N PHE A 143 -51.53 31.33 -10.32
CA PHE A 143 -52.46 32.24 -10.96
C PHE A 143 -52.02 32.60 -12.38
N THR A 144 -50.73 32.84 -12.58
CA THR A 144 -50.14 33.16 -13.90
C THR A 144 -50.16 31.93 -14.81
N LYS A 145 -49.83 30.74 -14.30
CA LYS A 145 -49.94 29.48 -15.05
C LYS A 145 -51.36 29.21 -15.56
N ILE A 146 -52.38 29.53 -14.75
CA ILE A 146 -53.78 29.42 -15.19
C ILE A 146 -54.12 30.51 -16.22
N ASP A 147 -53.63 31.75 -16.06
CA ASP A 147 -53.80 32.79 -17.09
C ASP A 147 -53.19 32.37 -18.44
N ASP A 148 -51.97 31.85 -18.42
CA ASP A 148 -51.26 31.36 -19.61
C ASP A 148 -52.00 30.22 -20.29
N PHE A 149 -52.59 29.32 -19.51
CA PHE A 149 -53.46 28.26 -20.03
C PHE A 149 -54.70 28.81 -20.72
N ILE A 150 -55.38 29.76 -20.10
CA ILE A 150 -56.58 30.39 -20.67
C ILE A 150 -56.23 31.10 -21.98
N LEU A 151 -55.11 31.84 -22.00
CA LEU A 151 -54.61 32.47 -23.22
C LEU A 151 -54.26 31.45 -24.31
N SER A 152 -53.71 30.30 -23.93
CA SER A 152 -53.35 29.22 -24.84
C SER A 152 -54.59 28.60 -25.48
N ILE A 153 -55.66 28.37 -24.71
CA ILE A 153 -56.95 27.88 -25.22
C ILE A 153 -57.59 28.88 -26.19
N GLN A 154 -57.50 30.19 -25.89
CA GLN A 154 -58.03 31.24 -26.77
C GLN A 154 -57.29 31.30 -28.12
N LYS A 155 -55.97 31.06 -28.12
CA LYS A 155 -55.14 31.05 -29.34
C LYS A 155 -55.27 29.74 -30.12
N ASN A 156 -55.42 28.62 -29.43
CA ASN A 156 -55.54 27.29 -30.03
C ASN A 156 -56.61 26.45 -29.30
N PRO A 157 -57.84 26.38 -29.86
CA PRO A 157 -58.96 25.64 -29.28
C PRO A 157 -58.74 24.11 -29.16
N SER A 158 -57.67 23.57 -29.76
CA SER A 158 -57.32 22.14 -29.68
C SER A 158 -56.74 21.75 -28.31
N ILE A 159 -56.28 22.71 -27.51
CA ILE A 159 -55.74 22.46 -26.18
C ILE A 159 -56.90 22.19 -25.21
N LYS A 160 -56.99 20.96 -24.71
CA LYS A 160 -58.08 20.51 -23.83
C LYS A 160 -57.63 20.06 -22.45
N GLU A 161 -56.33 19.87 -22.23
CA GLU A 161 -55.78 19.39 -20.95
C GLU A 161 -54.59 20.24 -20.50
N LEU A 162 -54.47 20.43 -19.18
CA LEU A 162 -53.29 20.96 -18.52
C LEU A 162 -53.02 20.22 -17.23
N GLU A 163 -51.77 19.81 -17.03
CA GLU A 163 -51.26 19.38 -15.73
C GLU A 163 -50.31 20.42 -15.16
N LEU A 164 -50.53 20.84 -13.91
CA LEU A 164 -49.70 21.83 -13.24
C LEU A 164 -49.48 21.48 -11.76
N GLU A 165 -48.30 21.78 -11.25
CA GLU A 165 -48.04 21.74 -9.80
C GLU A 165 -48.74 22.93 -9.13
N ILE A 166 -49.61 22.63 -8.15
CA ILE A 166 -50.47 23.63 -7.50
C ILE A 166 -50.03 23.97 -6.08
N ALA A 167 -49.33 23.07 -5.38
CA ALA A 167 -48.88 23.31 -4.01
C ALA A 167 -47.66 22.44 -3.65
N LYS A 168 -46.82 22.97 -2.75
CA LYS A 168 -45.60 22.30 -2.28
C LYS A 168 -45.39 22.46 -0.76
N GLY A 169 -45.30 21.33 -0.06
CA GLY A 169 -44.91 21.20 1.34
C GLY A 169 -43.39 21.14 1.50
N VAL A 170 -42.92 20.44 2.54
CA VAL A 170 -41.48 20.25 2.83
C VAL A 170 -41.20 18.77 3.04
N ASP A 171 -40.33 18.19 2.22
CA ASP A 171 -39.88 16.81 2.39
C ASP A 171 -38.97 16.66 3.61
N LYS A 172 -39.00 15.46 4.23
CA LYS A 172 -38.02 15.10 5.27
C LYS A 172 -36.70 14.67 4.64
N ILE A 173 -35.61 14.96 5.32
CA ILE A 173 -34.25 14.47 5.01
C ILE A 173 -33.91 13.43 6.08
N GLU A 174 -33.72 12.17 5.68
CA GLU A 174 -33.43 11.08 6.62
C GLU A 174 -32.06 11.24 7.28
N HIS A 175 -31.89 10.57 8.43
CA HIS A 175 -30.57 10.44 9.04
C HIS A 175 -29.64 9.60 8.16
N LYS A 176 -28.34 9.93 8.17
CA LYS A 176 -27.29 9.03 7.68
C LYS A 176 -26.50 8.53 8.90
N SER A 177 -26.46 7.20 9.07
CA SER A 177 -25.63 6.57 10.11
C SER A 177 -24.17 6.91 9.88
N ASP A 178 -23.40 6.94 10.96
CA ASP A 178 -21.95 6.87 10.87
C ASP A 178 -21.49 5.46 10.44
N GLU A 179 -20.30 5.39 9.88
CA GLU A 179 -19.72 4.19 9.29
C GLU A 179 -18.26 4.03 9.71
N ILE A 180 -17.86 2.80 10.00
CA ILE A 180 -16.50 2.44 10.40
C ILE A 180 -15.93 1.53 9.32
N ILE A 181 -14.78 1.91 8.75
CA ILE A 181 -14.08 1.13 7.73
C ILE A 181 -12.74 0.68 8.29
N TYR A 182 -12.49 -0.63 8.26
CA TYR A 182 -11.19 -1.23 8.55
C TYR A 182 -10.52 -1.59 7.23
N HIS A 183 -9.47 -0.88 6.86
CA HIS A 183 -8.61 -1.27 5.74
C HIS A 183 -7.61 -2.36 6.17
N ARG A 184 -7.31 -2.41 7.47
CA ARG A 184 -6.49 -3.45 8.11
C ARG A 184 -7.14 -3.96 9.39
N ASN A 185 -7.12 -5.27 9.59
CA ASN A 185 -7.65 -5.93 10.77
C ASN A 185 -6.54 -6.54 11.63
N VAL A 186 -6.70 -6.44 12.95
CA VAL A 186 -5.80 -7.09 13.93
C VAL A 186 -6.13 -8.58 14.06
N GLU A 187 -7.38 -8.97 13.78
CA GLU A 187 -7.94 -10.31 14.02
C GLU A 187 -7.94 -11.24 12.80
N GLU A 188 -7.14 -11.00 11.75
CA GLU A 188 -6.92 -12.07 10.75
C GLU A 188 -6.09 -13.20 11.40
N VAL A 189 -6.67 -13.96 12.32
CA VAL A 189 -6.05 -15.14 12.91
C VAL A 189 -5.86 -16.17 11.80
N CYS A 190 -4.58 -16.37 11.47
CA CYS A 190 -3.90 -17.64 11.23
C CYS A 190 -4.75 -18.81 10.69
N PHE A 191 -4.46 -19.16 9.44
CA PHE A 191 -4.64 -20.47 8.82
C PHE A 191 -6.08 -20.99 8.71
N SER A 192 -6.78 -20.57 7.65
CA SER A 192 -7.69 -21.53 6.99
C SER A 192 -6.84 -22.68 6.43
N GLU A 193 -7.37 -23.90 6.37
CA GLU A 193 -6.66 -25.09 5.85
C GLU A 193 -6.10 -24.91 4.41
N ASN A 194 -6.50 -23.82 3.74
CA ASN A 194 -6.10 -23.44 2.38
C ASN A 194 -5.16 -22.21 2.31
N ALA A 195 -4.79 -21.58 3.42
CA ALA A 195 -3.91 -20.40 3.41
C ALA A 195 -2.43 -20.81 3.37
N ASN A 196 -1.69 -20.21 2.44
CA ASN A 196 -0.26 -20.45 2.26
C ASN A 196 0.54 -19.90 3.47
N TYR A 197 1.48 -20.68 4.02
CA TYR A 197 2.28 -20.34 5.21
C TYR A 197 3.19 -19.12 5.05
N ASP A 198 3.33 -18.65 3.82
CA ASP A 198 4.03 -17.43 3.46
C ASP A 198 3.13 -16.19 3.33
N GLU A 199 1.84 -16.28 3.69
CA GLU A 199 0.85 -15.22 3.55
C GLU A 199 0.18 -14.79 4.88
N GLY A 200 0.72 -15.24 6.02
CA GLY A 200 0.24 -14.87 7.36
C GLY A 200 0.45 -13.40 7.71
N ASN A 201 -0.12 -12.94 8.84
CA ASN A 201 -0.08 -11.52 9.25
C ASN A 201 1.35 -10.97 9.36
N TYR A 202 2.29 -11.78 9.83
CA TYR A 202 3.69 -11.39 9.96
C TYR A 202 4.45 -11.32 8.62
N CYS A 203 3.79 -11.67 7.51
CA CYS A 203 4.26 -11.44 6.14
C CYS A 203 3.62 -10.21 5.48
N LYS A 204 2.71 -9.51 6.16
CA LYS A 204 2.01 -8.31 5.66
C LYS A 204 2.18 -7.14 6.62
N PRO A 205 3.41 -6.67 6.86
CA PRO A 205 3.63 -5.46 7.63
C PRO A 205 2.94 -4.26 6.97
N ILE A 206 2.57 -3.30 7.81
CA ILE A 206 2.01 -2.01 7.45
C ILE A 206 3.10 -1.12 6.90
N GLU A 207 2.82 -0.50 5.75
CA GLU A 207 3.71 0.48 5.13
C GLU A 207 3.54 1.86 5.78
N LYS A 208 4.60 2.67 5.71
CA LYS A 208 4.53 4.07 6.13
C LYS A 208 3.51 4.83 5.26
N ASN A 209 2.66 5.63 5.89
CA ASN A 209 1.54 6.37 5.31
C ASN A 209 0.41 5.47 4.75
N GLU A 210 0.37 4.20 5.12
CA GLU A 210 -0.75 3.32 4.76
C GLU A 210 -2.01 3.70 5.55
N LEU A 211 -3.16 3.71 4.88
CA LEU A 211 -4.46 3.96 5.50
C LEU A 211 -4.92 2.71 6.26
N LEU A 212 -5.19 2.87 7.56
CA LEU A 212 -5.55 1.78 8.46
C LEU A 212 -7.07 1.72 8.68
N PHE A 213 -7.66 2.88 8.98
CA PHE A 213 -9.05 2.99 9.37
C PHE A 213 -9.69 4.27 8.86
N GLU A 214 -11.01 4.25 8.69
CA GLU A 214 -11.82 5.45 8.50
C GLU A 214 -13.02 5.44 9.45
N TYR A 215 -13.36 6.62 9.97
CA TYR A 215 -14.61 6.88 10.68
C TYR A 215 -15.38 7.98 9.94
N ILE A 216 -16.50 7.63 9.30
CA ILE A 216 -17.33 8.57 8.53
C ILE A 216 -18.41 9.14 9.45
N TYR A 217 -18.53 10.47 9.51
CA TYR A 217 -19.46 11.15 10.38
C TYR A 217 -20.92 10.92 10.00
N ARG A 218 -21.75 10.83 11.03
CA ARG A 218 -23.21 10.84 10.92
C ARG A 218 -23.73 12.17 10.37
N ILE A 219 -24.85 12.11 9.66
CA ILE A 219 -25.59 13.30 9.23
C ILE A 219 -26.97 13.29 9.90
N LEU A 220 -27.28 14.35 10.65
CA LEU A 220 -28.59 14.53 11.27
C LEU A 220 -29.63 14.91 10.20
N GLY A 221 -30.71 14.14 10.16
CA GLY A 221 -31.85 14.42 9.29
C GLY A 221 -32.59 15.70 9.68
N LYS A 222 -33.51 16.13 8.81
CA LYS A 222 -34.42 17.26 9.05
C LYS A 222 -35.86 16.81 8.85
N GLU A 223 -36.74 17.11 9.80
CA GLU A 223 -38.17 16.84 9.67
C GLU A 223 -38.79 17.62 8.50
N GLY A 224 -39.84 17.06 7.91
CA GLY A 224 -40.65 17.71 6.89
C GLY A 224 -42.07 18.01 7.38
N ARG A 225 -42.90 18.61 6.53
CA ARG A 225 -44.34 18.76 6.75
C ARG A 225 -45.08 18.64 5.43
N ASN A 226 -46.11 17.80 5.42
CA ASN A 226 -46.91 17.58 4.22
C ASN A 226 -47.98 18.66 4.01
N LEU A 227 -48.65 18.61 2.86
CA LEU A 227 -49.69 19.57 2.49
C LEU A 227 -51.01 19.37 3.25
N ARG A 228 -51.14 18.37 4.12
CA ARG A 228 -52.25 18.24 5.08
C ARG A 228 -51.93 18.88 6.44
N GLY A 229 -50.70 19.37 6.60
CA GLY A 229 -50.22 19.97 7.84
C GLY A 229 -49.62 18.98 8.84
N GLU A 230 -49.44 17.71 8.46
CA GLU A 230 -48.86 16.65 9.30
C GLU A 230 -47.33 16.70 9.22
N ILE A 231 -46.66 16.57 10.37
CA ILE A 231 -45.19 16.54 10.44
C ILE A 231 -44.69 15.18 9.95
N LEU A 232 -43.73 15.21 9.03
CA LEU A 232 -43.02 14.02 8.56
C LEU A 232 -41.84 13.76 9.50
N HIS A 233 -42.11 12.99 10.57
CA HIS A 233 -41.11 12.64 11.58
C HIS A 233 -40.00 11.74 11.01
N LEU A 234 -38.81 11.89 11.58
CA LEU A 234 -37.64 11.04 11.29
C LEU A 234 -37.74 9.74 12.08
N ASN A 235 -37.23 8.65 11.49
CA ASN A 235 -37.10 7.40 12.21
C ASN A 235 -35.91 7.49 13.18
N PRO A 236 -36.01 6.93 14.40
CA PRO A 236 -34.89 6.87 15.31
C PRO A 236 -33.78 6.00 14.72
N ILE A 237 -32.52 6.46 14.81
CA ILE A 237 -31.34 5.71 14.40
C ILE A 237 -30.35 5.65 15.56
N ALA A 238 -29.72 4.49 15.76
CA ALA A 238 -28.60 4.34 16.67
C ALA A 238 -27.33 4.75 15.95
N PHE A 239 -26.51 5.59 16.58
CA PHE A 239 -25.21 5.96 16.05
C PHE A 239 -24.14 5.11 16.72
N LEU A 240 -23.17 4.69 15.94
CA LEU A 240 -21.92 4.19 16.47
C LEU A 240 -21.17 5.42 17.04
N ASN A 241 -20.23 5.20 17.95
CA ASN A 241 -19.28 6.25 18.33
C ASN A 241 -17.95 5.84 17.72
N ASN A 242 -17.07 6.81 17.46
CA ASN A 242 -15.73 6.51 16.95
C ASN A 242 -15.01 5.53 17.91
N PRO A 243 -14.70 4.29 17.46
CA PRO A 243 -14.10 3.28 18.32
C PRO A 243 -12.57 3.37 18.37
N PHE A 244 -11.96 4.23 17.55
CA PHE A 244 -10.52 4.26 17.36
C PHE A 244 -9.85 5.12 18.43
N ILE A 245 -9.29 4.45 19.43
CA ILE A 245 -8.37 5.05 20.40
C ILE A 245 -6.95 4.79 19.89
N ILE A 246 -6.19 5.85 19.65
CA ILE A 246 -4.79 5.77 19.23
C ILE A 246 -3.89 5.84 20.46
N LYS A 247 -2.99 4.87 20.58
CA LYS A 247 -2.12 4.70 21.75
C LYS A 247 -0.96 5.70 21.77
N ASP A 248 -0.36 5.96 20.62
CA ASP A 248 0.87 6.72 20.48
C ASP A 248 1.03 7.30 19.06
N GLU A 249 2.14 7.99 18.80
CA GLU A 249 2.43 8.68 17.53
C GLU A 249 2.73 7.73 16.34
N SER A 250 2.68 6.41 16.54
CA SER A 250 2.85 5.44 15.43
C SER A 250 1.70 5.47 14.42
N ILE A 251 0.58 6.11 14.76
CA ILE A 251 -0.55 6.36 13.87
C ILE A 251 -0.88 7.85 13.94
N TYR A 252 -0.94 8.52 12.78
CA TYR A 252 -1.38 9.91 12.68
C TYR A 252 -2.77 10.00 12.04
N VAL A 253 -3.43 11.13 12.26
CA VAL A 253 -4.83 11.34 11.90
C VAL A 253 -4.96 12.49 10.90
N GLU A 254 -5.83 12.32 9.91
CA GLU A 254 -6.27 13.37 9.00
C GLU A 254 -7.79 13.56 9.16
N GLU A 255 -8.20 14.72 9.70
CA GLU A 255 -9.61 15.08 9.84
C GLU A 255 -10.11 15.83 8.60
N LEU A 256 -11.21 15.33 8.03
CA LEU A 256 -11.94 15.92 6.92
C LEU A 256 -13.34 16.35 7.40
N GLU A 257 -14.06 17.07 6.55
CA GLU A 257 -15.41 17.57 6.88
C GLU A 257 -16.42 16.43 7.13
N ASP A 258 -16.29 15.30 6.42
CA ASP A 258 -17.20 14.17 6.48
C ASP A 258 -16.65 12.93 7.21
N ARG A 259 -15.35 12.91 7.57
CA ARG A 259 -14.70 11.72 8.14
C ARG A 259 -13.38 12.01 8.84
N ILE A 260 -12.89 11.00 9.55
CA ILE A 260 -11.54 10.92 10.10
C ILE A 260 -10.81 9.74 9.43
N LYS A 261 -9.56 9.96 8.98
CA LYS A 261 -8.69 8.92 8.43
C LYS A 261 -7.48 8.69 9.34
N TYR A 262 -7.10 7.43 9.51
CA TYR A 262 -5.99 7.01 10.36
C TYR A 262 -4.90 6.37 9.53
N PHE A 263 -3.69 6.92 9.57
CA PHE A 263 -2.57 6.47 8.75
C PHE A 263 -1.40 6.03 9.62
N SER A 264 -0.65 5.03 9.15
CA SER A 264 0.58 4.64 9.82
C SER A 264 1.68 5.70 9.67
N ALA A 265 2.31 6.11 10.76
CA ALA A 265 3.51 6.95 10.72
C ALA A 265 4.78 6.15 10.41
N ASN A 266 4.75 4.83 10.68
CA ASN A 266 5.93 3.96 10.69
C ASN A 266 5.68 2.66 9.89
N TYR A 267 6.77 1.99 9.52
CA TYR A 267 6.70 0.62 9.02
C TYR A 267 6.65 -0.37 10.20
N GLY A 268 5.76 -1.36 10.18
CA GLY A 268 5.64 -2.30 11.30
C GLY A 268 4.39 -3.18 11.29
N PHE A 269 3.98 -3.65 12.45
CA PHE A 269 2.79 -4.50 12.62
C PHE A 269 1.70 -3.77 13.38
N LEU A 270 0.47 -3.85 12.87
CA LEU A 270 -0.68 -3.29 13.55
C LEU A 270 -0.98 -4.09 14.83
N ASN A 271 -1.06 -3.39 15.96
CA ASN A 271 -1.33 -3.96 17.26
C ASN A 271 -2.48 -3.21 17.95
N LYS A 272 -3.29 -3.93 18.73
CA LYS A 272 -4.35 -3.38 19.57
C LYS A 272 -4.26 -3.97 20.96
N ASP A 273 -4.11 -3.10 21.96
CA ASP A 273 -4.16 -3.47 23.38
C ASP A 273 -5.23 -2.65 24.12
N HIS A 274 -5.24 -2.72 25.44
CA HIS A 274 -6.19 -1.97 26.28
C HIS A 274 -6.07 -0.45 26.17
N SER A 275 -4.92 0.07 25.74
CA SER A 275 -4.66 1.50 25.58
C SER A 275 -4.99 2.04 24.19
N GLY A 276 -5.12 1.17 23.18
CA GLY A 276 -5.55 1.56 21.84
C GLY A 276 -4.79 0.84 20.72
N TYR A 277 -4.93 1.38 19.51
CA TYR A 277 -4.22 0.94 18.32
C TYR A 277 -2.85 1.60 18.21
N SER A 278 -1.87 0.84 17.75
CA SER A 278 -0.49 1.28 17.47
C SER A 278 0.12 0.44 16.34
N VAL A 279 1.17 0.94 15.71
CA VAL A 279 2.02 0.18 14.78
C VAL A 279 3.37 -0.05 15.46
N ILE A 280 3.66 -1.32 15.77
CA ILE A 280 4.87 -1.72 16.48
C ILE A 280 5.95 -2.22 15.52
N ASN A 281 7.19 -1.81 15.77
CA ASN A 281 8.38 -2.28 15.04
C ASN A 281 9.27 -3.22 15.87
N ASN A 282 8.91 -3.46 17.13
CA ASN A 282 9.58 -4.40 18.02
C ASN A 282 8.62 -5.55 18.34
N LEU A 283 8.89 -6.71 17.77
CA LEU A 283 8.06 -7.90 17.93
C LEU A 283 8.76 -8.87 18.87
N LYS A 284 8.09 -9.18 19.99
CA LYS A 284 8.57 -10.14 20.98
C LYS A 284 7.72 -11.40 20.94
N LEU A 285 8.35 -12.54 20.64
CA LEU A 285 7.68 -13.83 20.49
C LEU A 285 8.34 -14.87 21.39
N SER A 286 7.55 -15.79 21.92
CA SER A 286 8.09 -16.96 22.61
C SER A 286 8.64 -18.00 21.62
N GLN A 287 7.98 -18.15 20.47
CA GLN A 287 8.35 -19.16 19.48
C GLN A 287 7.83 -18.82 18.09
N VAL A 288 8.63 -19.16 17.08
CA VAL A 288 8.27 -19.07 15.66
C VAL A 288 8.16 -20.47 15.08
N GLY A 289 7.04 -20.74 14.41
CA GLY A 289 6.74 -22.06 13.86
C GLY A 289 5.48 -22.07 13.03
N LEU A 290 5.27 -23.19 12.32
CA LEU A 290 4.19 -23.32 11.32
C LEU A 290 2.80 -23.06 11.91
N LYS A 291 2.55 -23.59 13.13
CA LYS A 291 1.26 -23.50 13.82
C LYS A 291 1.09 -22.25 14.67
N THR A 292 2.17 -21.50 14.91
CA THR A 292 2.14 -20.33 15.80
C THR A 292 2.10 -19.03 15.00
N THR A 293 3.12 -18.79 14.18
CA THR A 293 3.33 -17.51 13.50
C THR A 293 3.29 -17.63 11.98
N GLY A 294 3.59 -18.82 11.45
CA GLY A 294 4.02 -18.95 10.05
C GLY A 294 5.37 -18.28 9.82
N SER A 295 5.70 -18.01 8.55
CA SER A 295 6.86 -17.19 8.17
C SER A 295 6.71 -15.75 8.68
N ILE A 296 7.83 -15.08 8.89
CA ILE A 296 7.88 -13.64 9.18
C ILE A 296 8.65 -13.00 8.04
N LYS A 297 8.00 -12.13 7.28
CA LYS A 297 8.60 -11.46 6.11
C LYS A 297 8.43 -9.97 6.21
N THR A 298 9.55 -9.28 6.36
CA THR A 298 9.61 -7.82 6.39
C THR A 298 10.71 -7.32 5.48
N ASN A 299 10.71 -6.02 5.22
CA ASN A 299 11.78 -5.35 4.51
C ASN A 299 13.00 -5.21 5.42
N ILE A 300 14.11 -5.88 5.08
CA ILE A 300 15.38 -5.83 5.83
C ILE A 300 15.95 -4.40 5.93
N ASN A 301 15.53 -3.50 5.03
CA ASN A 301 15.95 -2.11 5.07
C ASN A 301 15.22 -1.28 6.12
N GLU A 302 14.04 -1.71 6.55
CA GLU A 302 13.23 -1.06 7.59
C GLU A 302 13.63 -1.57 8.97
N ASN A 303 13.55 -0.70 9.98
CA ASN A 303 14.02 -1.02 11.34
C ASN A 303 13.00 -1.88 12.09
N ILE A 304 13.01 -3.18 11.84
CA ILE A 304 12.20 -4.18 12.55
C ILE A 304 13.09 -5.00 13.48
N ASN A 305 12.80 -4.89 14.77
CA ASN A 305 13.44 -5.68 15.82
C ASN A 305 12.57 -6.90 16.13
N LEU A 306 13.14 -8.09 15.96
CA LEU A 306 12.49 -9.35 16.28
C LEU A 306 13.24 -10.05 17.40
N GLU A 307 12.58 -10.22 18.54
CA GLU A 307 13.12 -10.93 19.70
C GLU A 307 12.33 -12.21 19.92
N ILE A 308 13.00 -13.36 19.78
CA ILE A 308 12.40 -14.69 19.94
C ILE A 308 13.08 -15.35 21.13
N THR A 309 12.31 -15.67 22.17
CA THR A 309 12.86 -16.22 23.41
C THR A 309 12.17 -17.52 23.79
N ASN A 310 12.91 -18.63 23.68
CA ASN A 310 12.49 -19.94 24.15
C ASN A 310 13.61 -20.57 24.98
N PHE A 311 13.35 -20.75 26.28
CA PHE A 311 14.32 -21.32 27.22
C PHE A 311 14.21 -22.85 27.36
N ASP A 312 13.23 -23.50 26.72
CA ASP A 312 13.13 -24.95 26.73
C ASP A 312 14.28 -25.56 25.92
N ILE A 313 15.12 -26.37 26.57
CA ILE A 313 16.28 -27.02 25.96
C ILE A 313 15.82 -28.08 24.93
N SER A 314 14.60 -28.59 25.06
CA SER A 314 14.03 -29.64 24.20
C SER A 314 13.25 -29.09 23.01
N ASP A 315 13.04 -27.77 22.93
CA ASP A 315 12.24 -27.14 21.88
C ASP A 315 13.00 -25.98 21.23
N ASP A 316 12.82 -25.83 19.92
CA ASP A 316 13.49 -24.76 19.17
C ASP A 316 12.72 -23.44 19.36
N ALA A 317 13.44 -22.33 19.47
CA ALA A 317 12.87 -20.99 19.41
C ALA A 317 12.29 -20.71 18.01
N ILE A 318 12.95 -21.23 16.97
CA ILE A 318 12.47 -21.22 15.58
C ILE A 318 12.41 -22.65 15.07
N LYS A 319 11.21 -23.18 14.86
CA LYS A 319 11.02 -24.57 14.46
C LYS A 319 11.53 -24.85 13.05
N SER A 320 11.98 -26.08 12.84
CA SER A 320 12.30 -26.61 11.51
C SER A 320 11.09 -26.58 10.57
N GLY A 321 11.30 -26.31 9.28
CA GLY A 321 10.26 -26.41 8.25
C GLY A 321 10.34 -25.32 7.18
N ILE A 322 9.19 -25.06 6.52
CA ILE A 322 9.05 -24.05 5.44
C ILE A 322 9.05 -22.61 5.99
N VAL A 323 8.96 -22.46 7.31
CA VAL A 323 8.95 -21.16 8.00
C VAL A 323 10.30 -20.49 7.79
N ASN A 324 10.30 -19.29 7.20
CA ASN A 324 11.49 -18.45 7.06
C ASN A 324 11.28 -17.14 7.83
N VAL A 325 12.37 -16.56 8.31
CA VAL A 325 12.33 -15.30 9.07
C VAL A 325 13.21 -14.25 8.39
N GLN A 326 12.61 -13.10 8.13
CA GLN A 326 13.24 -11.96 7.48
C GLN A 326 12.91 -10.67 8.23
N ALA A 327 13.92 -10.04 8.84
CA ALA A 327 13.83 -8.77 9.56
C ALA A 327 15.21 -8.08 9.65
N SER A 328 15.26 -6.78 9.93
CA SER A 328 16.56 -6.09 10.05
C SER A 328 17.39 -6.62 11.21
N ASP A 329 16.78 -6.80 12.38
CA ASP A 329 17.45 -7.19 13.61
C ASP A 329 16.75 -8.40 14.21
N ILE A 330 17.43 -9.54 14.27
CA ILE A 330 16.88 -10.80 14.78
C ILE A 330 17.70 -11.24 16.00
N LYS A 331 17.06 -11.33 17.15
CA LYS A 331 17.63 -11.86 18.40
C LYS A 331 16.90 -13.13 18.79
N VAL A 332 17.64 -14.24 18.84
CA VAL A 332 17.13 -15.55 19.22
C VAL A 332 17.80 -16.02 20.49
N ASN A 333 17.04 -15.98 21.58
CA ASN A 333 17.42 -16.57 22.86
C ASN A 333 16.89 -18.00 22.91
N GLY A 334 17.56 -18.92 22.21
CA GLY A 334 17.20 -20.33 22.10
C GLY A 334 17.81 -20.99 20.85
N SER A 335 17.47 -22.26 20.62
CA SER A 335 17.96 -23.04 19.46
C SER A 335 17.11 -22.80 18.20
N ILE A 336 17.71 -23.04 17.03
CA ILE A 336 17.07 -22.88 15.73
C ILE A 336 17.12 -24.19 14.96
N GLY A 337 15.97 -24.60 14.44
CA GLY A 337 15.80 -25.77 13.59
C GLY A 337 16.35 -25.61 12.17
N ALA A 338 15.97 -26.53 11.28
CA ALA A 338 16.26 -26.45 9.85
C ALA A 338 15.38 -25.39 9.17
N THR A 339 15.85 -24.14 9.12
CA THR A 339 15.14 -22.96 8.57
C THR A 339 16.14 -21.97 7.95
N LYS A 340 15.63 -20.95 7.26
CA LYS A 340 16.41 -19.83 6.71
C LYS A 340 16.14 -18.53 7.46
N LEU A 341 17.21 -17.83 7.81
CA LEU A 341 17.18 -16.51 8.44
C LEU A 341 17.83 -15.47 7.54
N TYR A 342 17.17 -14.32 7.39
CA TYR A 342 17.63 -13.19 6.61
C TYR A 342 17.57 -11.91 7.44
N GLY A 343 18.69 -11.19 7.60
CA GLY A 343 18.67 -9.90 8.29
C GLY A 343 19.91 -9.05 8.10
N LYS A 344 19.99 -7.90 8.79
CA LYS A 344 21.23 -7.13 8.89
C LYS A 344 22.05 -7.64 10.07
N ASN A 345 21.42 -7.70 11.24
CA ASN A 345 22.05 -8.15 12.47
C ASN A 345 21.31 -9.39 13.00
N ILE A 346 22.04 -10.50 13.17
CA ILE A 346 21.47 -11.74 13.71
C ILE A 346 22.28 -12.19 14.93
N SER A 347 21.62 -12.36 16.06
CA SER A 347 22.24 -12.90 17.28
C SER A 347 21.49 -14.15 17.75
N ILE A 348 22.19 -15.27 17.85
CA ILE A 348 21.66 -16.57 18.24
C ILE A 348 22.43 -17.07 19.47
N LYS A 349 21.77 -17.09 20.62
CA LYS A 349 22.37 -17.55 21.88
C LYS A 349 22.31 -19.07 22.08
N GLY A 350 21.59 -19.79 21.24
CA GLY A 350 21.50 -21.26 21.27
C GLY A 350 22.27 -21.97 20.15
N LEU A 351 21.80 -23.18 19.82
CA LEU A 351 22.35 -24.05 18.80
C LEU A 351 21.64 -23.86 17.45
N THR A 352 22.39 -23.85 16.34
CA THR A 352 21.79 -23.99 15.00
C THR A 352 21.77 -25.44 14.54
N HIS A 353 20.70 -25.85 13.87
CA HIS A 353 20.61 -27.15 13.21
C HIS A 353 21.59 -27.25 12.03
N ALA A 354 22.02 -28.47 11.66
CA ALA A 354 22.98 -28.69 10.57
C ALA A 354 22.47 -28.29 9.17
N LYS A 355 21.15 -28.12 9.03
CA LYS A 355 20.48 -27.69 7.79
C LYS A 355 19.96 -26.25 7.84
N SER A 356 20.32 -25.47 8.87
CA SER A 356 19.94 -24.06 8.93
C SER A 356 20.78 -23.24 7.95
N GLU A 357 20.19 -22.25 7.31
CA GLU A 357 20.89 -21.29 6.46
C GLU A 357 20.71 -19.87 7.01
N ILE A 358 21.81 -19.14 7.23
CA ILE A 358 21.78 -17.80 7.82
C ILE A 358 22.45 -16.82 6.87
N PHE A 359 21.77 -15.73 6.53
CA PHE A 359 22.24 -14.69 5.63
C PHE A 359 22.11 -13.32 6.30
N ALA A 360 23.23 -12.65 6.58
CA ALA A 360 23.19 -11.33 7.22
C ALA A 360 24.41 -10.45 6.96
N GLN A 361 24.45 -9.23 7.50
CA GLN A 361 25.65 -8.40 7.50
C GLN A 361 26.53 -8.78 8.69
N ASP A 362 25.98 -8.72 9.90
CA ASP A 362 26.68 -9.05 11.14
C ASP A 362 25.96 -10.20 11.86
N VAL A 363 26.71 -11.23 12.25
CA VAL A 363 26.14 -12.43 12.89
C VAL A 363 26.91 -12.83 14.14
N PHE A 364 26.18 -13.09 15.22
CA PHE A 364 26.65 -13.77 16.42
C PHE A 364 25.94 -15.12 16.59
N VAL A 365 26.69 -16.21 16.81
CA VAL A 365 26.12 -17.52 17.14
C VAL A 365 26.90 -18.19 18.28
N ALA A 366 26.19 -18.71 19.28
CA ALA A 366 26.83 -19.49 20.35
C ALA A 366 27.34 -20.84 19.85
N ILE A 367 26.50 -21.66 19.20
CA ILE A 367 26.90 -22.94 18.61
C ILE A 367 26.36 -23.07 17.19
N HIS A 368 27.24 -23.13 16.20
CA HIS A 368 26.86 -23.18 14.79
C HIS A 368 27.19 -24.53 14.14
N LYS A 369 26.19 -25.14 13.49
CA LYS A 369 26.32 -26.40 12.72
C LYS A 369 25.88 -26.31 11.26
N GLY A 370 25.22 -25.22 10.88
CA GLY A 370 24.60 -25.06 9.57
C GLY A 370 25.49 -24.36 8.55
N THR A 371 24.87 -23.60 7.65
CA THR A 371 25.55 -22.72 6.68
C THR A 371 25.27 -21.26 7.04
N LEU A 372 26.31 -20.44 7.03
CA LEU A 372 26.25 -19.02 7.34
C LEU A 372 27.00 -18.20 6.30
N GLN A 373 26.33 -17.21 5.72
CA GLN A 373 26.92 -16.23 4.82
C GLN A 373 26.73 -14.81 5.35
N ALA A 374 27.82 -14.08 5.58
CA ALA A 374 27.73 -12.71 6.10
C ALA A 374 28.93 -11.81 5.79
N ASP A 375 28.90 -10.54 6.20
CA ASP A 375 30.07 -9.66 6.14
C ASP A 375 30.98 -9.90 7.36
N THR A 376 30.43 -9.88 8.57
CA THR A 376 31.14 -10.11 9.83
C THR A 376 30.49 -11.22 10.64
N VAL A 377 31.28 -12.15 11.14
CA VAL A 377 30.80 -13.34 11.86
C VAL A 377 31.57 -13.54 13.15
N TYR A 378 30.84 -13.72 14.25
CA TYR A 378 31.36 -14.14 15.54
C TYR A 378 30.69 -15.45 15.97
N ILE A 379 31.49 -16.49 16.23
CA ILE A 379 30.98 -17.79 16.70
C ILE A 379 31.77 -18.26 17.92
N LYS A 380 31.06 -18.63 19.00
CA LYS A 380 31.73 -19.25 20.16
C LYS A 380 32.19 -20.66 19.82
N ASN A 381 31.28 -21.52 19.35
CA ASN A 381 31.60 -22.90 18.97
C ASN A 381 31.12 -23.22 17.55
N LEU A 382 32.05 -23.43 16.63
CA LEU A 382 31.77 -23.93 15.29
C LEU A 382 31.91 -25.46 15.28
N GLU A 383 30.81 -26.17 15.08
CA GLU A 383 30.73 -27.63 15.12
C GLU A 383 30.18 -28.18 13.80
N ASN A 384 31.06 -28.62 12.89
CA ASN A 384 30.69 -29.11 11.55
C ASN A 384 29.93 -28.09 10.66
N GLY A 385 29.91 -26.81 11.06
CA GLY A 385 29.27 -25.74 10.30
C GLY A 385 30.15 -25.20 9.17
N THR A 386 29.51 -24.46 8.26
CA THR A 386 30.11 -23.86 7.07
C THR A 386 29.90 -22.35 7.08
N ILE A 387 30.98 -21.58 6.93
CA ILE A 387 30.96 -20.11 6.99
C ILE A 387 31.59 -19.52 5.72
N ILE A 388 30.90 -18.57 5.11
CA ILE A 388 31.41 -17.75 3.99
C ILE A 388 31.24 -16.28 4.37
N ALA A 389 32.34 -15.56 4.63
CA ALA A 389 32.23 -14.16 5.03
C ALA A 389 33.43 -13.29 4.67
N LYS A 390 33.40 -11.99 4.94
CA LYS A 390 34.60 -11.13 4.83
C LYS A 390 35.50 -11.30 6.06
N ASN A 391 34.91 -11.22 7.24
CA ASN A 391 35.60 -11.26 8.53
C ASN A 391 34.97 -12.33 9.42
N VAL A 392 35.77 -13.27 9.93
CA VAL A 392 35.30 -14.37 10.78
C VAL A 392 36.13 -14.47 12.04
N PHE A 393 35.45 -14.49 13.18
CA PHE A 393 36.00 -14.80 14.49
C PHE A 393 35.36 -16.07 15.06
N VAL A 394 36.19 -17.03 15.47
CA VAL A 394 35.73 -18.27 16.10
C VAL A 394 36.54 -18.54 17.37
N GLU A 395 35.87 -18.75 18.52
CA GLU A 395 36.59 -19.16 19.73
C GLU A 395 37.04 -20.62 19.63
N ASN A 396 36.13 -21.55 19.35
CA ASN A 396 36.42 -22.98 19.21
C ASN A 396 35.92 -23.52 17.87
N CYS A 397 36.83 -24.10 17.08
CA CYS A 397 36.52 -24.60 15.74
C CYS A 397 36.76 -26.12 15.64
N MET A 398 35.73 -26.90 15.38
CA MET A 398 35.77 -28.36 15.23
C MET A 398 34.94 -28.85 14.04
N GLY A 399 35.57 -29.56 13.10
CA GLY A 399 34.94 -30.04 11.87
C GLY A 399 34.45 -28.92 10.93
N GLY A 400 34.79 -27.67 11.22
CA GLY A 400 34.25 -26.50 10.53
C GLY A 400 34.91 -26.25 9.17
N LYS A 401 34.14 -25.63 8.27
CA LYS A 401 34.61 -25.12 6.98
C LYS A 401 34.46 -23.61 6.94
N ILE A 402 35.55 -22.88 6.76
CA ILE A 402 35.53 -21.40 6.79
C ILE A 402 36.21 -20.85 5.54
N GLU A 403 35.50 -19.99 4.80
CA GLU A 403 36.05 -19.20 3.71
C GLU A 403 35.87 -17.71 4.02
N ALA A 404 36.97 -16.98 4.17
CA ALA A 404 36.89 -15.53 4.41
C ALA A 404 38.16 -14.76 4.05
N GLU A 405 38.06 -13.43 3.96
CA GLU A 405 39.23 -12.57 3.81
C GLU A 405 40.10 -12.59 5.07
N ASN A 406 39.49 -12.34 6.23
CA ASN A 406 40.17 -12.37 7.52
C ASN A 406 39.53 -13.44 8.41
N ILE A 407 40.35 -14.36 8.89
CA ILE A 407 39.93 -15.44 9.79
C ILE A 407 40.76 -15.33 11.09
N TYR A 408 40.07 -15.23 12.22
CA TYR A 408 40.67 -15.27 13.55
C TYR A 408 40.09 -16.45 14.33
N ILE A 409 40.94 -17.38 14.78
CA ILE A 409 40.52 -18.56 15.54
C ILE A 409 41.31 -18.64 16.83
N CYS A 410 40.62 -18.73 17.98
CA CYS A 410 41.31 -18.93 19.25
C CYS A 410 41.83 -20.37 19.36
N ASN A 411 40.95 -21.35 19.22
CA ASN A 411 41.26 -22.78 19.33
C ASN A 411 40.84 -23.53 18.07
N LEU A 412 41.83 -23.89 17.24
CA LEU A 412 41.63 -24.77 16.09
C LEU A 412 41.74 -26.22 16.53
N LEU A 413 40.60 -26.90 16.70
CA LEU A 413 40.54 -28.27 17.22
C LEU A 413 40.81 -29.28 16.10
N THR A 414 39.83 -30.09 15.71
CA THR A 414 40.03 -31.26 14.84
C THR A 414 39.26 -31.18 13.54
N ASP A 415 39.83 -31.75 12.47
CA ASP A 415 39.18 -31.98 11.17
C ASP A 415 38.60 -30.71 10.50
N ASN A 416 39.21 -29.54 10.74
CA ASN A 416 38.77 -28.28 10.14
C ASN A 416 39.38 -28.06 8.74
N THR A 417 38.65 -27.33 7.88
CA THR A 417 39.16 -26.89 6.57
C THR A 417 38.97 -25.38 6.41
N LEU A 418 40.07 -24.65 6.20
CA LEU A 418 40.07 -23.18 6.14
C LEU A 418 40.54 -22.68 4.78
N TYR A 419 39.85 -21.68 4.23
CA TYR A 419 40.13 -21.03 2.95
C TYR A 419 40.35 -19.52 3.14
N PRO A 420 41.47 -19.09 3.74
CA PRO A 420 41.74 -17.67 3.94
C PRO A 420 42.09 -16.96 2.63
N ARG A 421 41.57 -15.74 2.43
CA ARG A 421 41.82 -14.90 1.25
C ARG A 421 42.79 -13.74 1.49
N LYS A 422 43.02 -13.33 2.75
CA LYS A 422 44.04 -12.33 3.13
C LYS A 422 44.79 -12.72 4.40
N ASN A 423 44.13 -12.84 5.53
CA ASN A 423 44.77 -13.09 6.82
C ASN A 423 44.13 -14.29 7.53
N LEU A 424 44.96 -15.13 8.12
CA LEU A 424 44.55 -16.16 9.07
C LEU A 424 45.39 -16.04 10.33
N ILE A 425 44.76 -15.92 11.48
CA ILE A 425 45.40 -15.88 12.79
C ILE A 425 44.86 -17.04 13.64
N ILE A 426 45.77 -17.85 14.18
CA ILE A 426 45.41 -18.91 15.13
C ILE A 426 46.12 -18.65 16.46
N ALA A 427 45.35 -18.33 17.50
CA ALA A 427 45.86 -17.70 18.71
C ALA A 427 46.46 -18.69 19.73
N ASN A 428 45.69 -19.70 20.14
CA ASN A 428 45.99 -20.47 21.35
C ASN A 428 46.44 -21.91 21.05
N ASN A 429 45.63 -22.66 20.29
CA ASN A 429 45.82 -24.08 20.10
C ASN A 429 45.54 -24.50 18.64
N ILE A 430 46.35 -25.44 18.14
CA ILE A 430 46.09 -26.22 16.92
C ILE A 430 46.15 -27.69 17.30
N LYS A 431 45.04 -28.44 17.22
CA LYS A 431 45.03 -29.88 17.52
C LYS A 431 45.46 -30.69 16.29
N PHE A 432 44.62 -31.54 15.72
CA PHE A 432 45.05 -32.47 14.67
C PHE A 432 44.12 -32.52 13.47
N LYS A 433 44.67 -32.93 12.31
CA LYS A 433 43.94 -33.12 11.04
C LYS A 433 43.32 -31.85 10.45
N ASN A 434 43.90 -30.68 10.72
CA ASN A 434 43.42 -29.44 10.12
C ASN A 434 44.06 -29.18 8.75
N ASN A 435 43.27 -28.67 7.81
CA ASN A 435 43.73 -28.30 6.47
C ASN A 435 43.50 -26.81 6.21
N ILE A 436 44.57 -26.08 5.92
CA ILE A 436 44.50 -24.69 5.46
C ILE A 436 44.84 -24.70 3.97
N VAL A 437 43.90 -24.23 3.16
CA VAL A 437 43.98 -24.28 1.70
C VAL A 437 43.90 -22.88 1.13
N VAL A 438 44.99 -22.41 0.53
CA VAL A 438 45.06 -21.13 -0.15
C VAL A 438 45.07 -21.37 -1.65
N SER A 439 43.94 -21.09 -2.29
CA SER A 439 43.74 -21.31 -3.72
C SER A 439 42.90 -20.21 -4.35
N PRO A 440 43.17 -19.82 -5.60
CA PRO A 440 42.28 -18.93 -6.34
C PRO A 440 41.04 -19.65 -6.88
N LEU A 441 41.05 -20.99 -6.91
CA LEU A 441 40.01 -21.83 -7.53
C LEU A 441 39.11 -22.54 -6.52
N VAL A 442 39.70 -22.98 -5.40
CA VAL A 442 38.95 -23.76 -4.40
C VAL A 442 38.16 -22.80 -3.53
N SER A 443 36.84 -22.94 -3.55
CA SER A 443 35.89 -22.27 -2.66
C SER A 443 34.91 -23.31 -2.13
N ILE A 444 34.22 -22.97 -1.05
CA ILE A 444 33.23 -23.84 -0.43
C ILE A 444 32.04 -24.12 -1.37
N GLU A 445 31.66 -23.12 -2.19
CA GLU A 445 30.51 -23.22 -3.11
C GLU A 445 30.86 -23.90 -4.45
N ASN A 446 32.12 -23.79 -4.92
CA ASN A 446 32.53 -24.36 -6.20
C ASN A 446 33.45 -25.56 -6.02
N ASN A 447 32.87 -26.76 -6.06
CA ASN A 447 33.59 -28.02 -6.26
C ASN A 447 34.05 -28.23 -7.73
N SER A 448 33.88 -27.24 -8.60
CA SER A 448 34.28 -27.35 -10.01
C SER A 448 35.17 -26.19 -10.40
N ASP A 449 36.25 -26.49 -11.11
CA ASP A 449 37.25 -25.58 -11.68
C ASP A 449 36.68 -24.52 -12.65
N THR A 450 35.37 -24.29 -12.68
CA THR A 450 34.66 -23.64 -13.79
C THR A 450 34.71 -22.11 -13.78
N GLU A 451 34.75 -21.40 -12.65
CA GLU A 451 34.67 -19.91 -12.70
C GLU A 451 35.90 -19.28 -13.38
N CYS A 452 37.11 -19.70 -12.99
CA CYS A 452 38.33 -19.18 -13.61
C CYS A 452 38.46 -19.63 -15.06
N GLU A 453 38.06 -20.86 -15.39
CA GLU A 453 38.00 -21.33 -16.77
C GLU A 453 36.97 -20.54 -17.60
N ASN A 454 35.81 -20.23 -17.01
CA ASN A 454 34.77 -19.40 -17.62
C ASN A 454 35.29 -17.98 -17.88
N LEU A 455 36.02 -17.38 -16.94
CA LEU A 455 36.65 -16.07 -17.12
C LEU A 455 37.73 -16.08 -18.21
N LYS A 456 38.57 -17.13 -18.26
CA LYS A 456 39.57 -17.32 -19.33
C LYS A 456 38.91 -17.50 -20.70
N ASN A 457 37.89 -18.35 -20.78
CA ASN A 457 37.10 -18.59 -21.99
C ASN A 457 36.40 -17.31 -22.47
N LEU A 458 35.87 -16.53 -21.53
CA LEU A 458 35.25 -15.24 -21.83
C LEU A 458 36.29 -14.23 -22.35
N SER A 459 37.48 -14.17 -21.75
CA SER A 459 38.60 -13.34 -22.22
C SER A 459 38.99 -13.68 -23.67
N LEU A 460 39.10 -14.98 -24.00
CA LEU A 460 39.37 -15.44 -25.36
C LEU A 460 38.28 -15.02 -26.36
N LYS A 461 37.00 -15.19 -25.99
CA LYS A 461 35.86 -14.77 -26.82
C LYS A 461 35.85 -13.26 -27.06
N ILE A 462 36.14 -12.46 -26.03
CA ILE A 462 36.21 -11.00 -26.14
C ILE A 462 37.37 -10.58 -27.02
N LYS A 463 38.54 -11.22 -26.89
CA LYS A 463 39.71 -10.97 -27.75
C LYS A 463 39.35 -11.18 -29.22
N SER A 464 38.80 -12.35 -29.57
CA SER A 464 38.32 -12.65 -30.93
C SER A 464 37.33 -11.58 -31.43
N LYS A 465 36.35 -11.19 -30.61
CA LYS A 465 35.35 -10.20 -31.01
C LYS A 465 35.95 -8.79 -31.20
N LEU A 466 36.94 -8.44 -30.38
CA LEU A 466 37.70 -7.20 -30.50
C LEU A 466 38.47 -7.17 -31.81
N ASP A 467 39.19 -8.24 -32.13
CA ASP A 467 39.97 -8.36 -33.36
C ASP A 467 39.06 -8.21 -34.59
N ASP A 468 37.93 -8.93 -34.64
CA ASP A 468 36.90 -8.78 -35.69
C ASP A 468 36.37 -7.35 -35.83
N THR A 469 36.14 -6.68 -34.69
CA THR A 469 35.59 -5.32 -34.66
C THR A 469 36.63 -4.33 -35.18
N ILE A 470 37.88 -4.46 -34.74
CA ILE A 470 39.01 -3.62 -35.18
C ILE A 470 39.21 -3.78 -36.69
N SER A 471 39.25 -5.01 -37.22
CA SER A 471 39.41 -5.25 -38.65
C SER A 471 38.26 -4.64 -39.47
N LYS A 472 37.01 -4.76 -39.02
CA LYS A 472 35.86 -4.12 -39.70
C LYS A 472 35.93 -2.60 -39.64
N MET A 473 36.36 -2.04 -38.51
CA MET A 473 36.55 -0.60 -38.35
C MET A 473 37.64 -0.08 -39.26
N GLN A 474 38.78 -0.77 -39.38
CA GLN A 474 39.87 -0.43 -40.30
C GLN A 474 39.37 -0.42 -41.75
N ASN A 475 38.64 -1.46 -42.19
CA ASN A 475 38.07 -1.50 -43.54
C ASN A 475 37.14 -0.31 -43.84
N TYR A 476 36.28 0.07 -42.89
CA TYR A 476 35.42 1.24 -43.06
C TYR A 476 36.20 2.54 -43.02
N TYR A 477 37.18 2.66 -42.13
CA TYR A 477 38.04 3.84 -42.04
C TYR A 477 38.81 4.08 -43.35
N ASP A 478 39.42 3.03 -43.91
CA ASP A 478 40.14 3.09 -45.18
C ASP A 478 39.23 3.53 -46.33
N TYR A 479 38.00 2.99 -46.38
CA TYR A 479 36.98 3.44 -47.34
C TYR A 479 36.63 4.92 -47.15
N LEU A 480 36.42 5.37 -45.91
CA LEU A 480 36.03 6.74 -45.60
C LEU A 480 37.13 7.74 -45.99
N ILE A 481 38.39 7.42 -45.69
CA ILE A 481 39.55 8.26 -46.04
C ILE A 481 39.74 8.32 -47.55
N LYS A 482 39.74 7.16 -48.23
CA LYS A 482 39.93 7.09 -49.69
C LYS A 482 38.89 7.90 -50.47
N ASN A 483 37.68 8.05 -49.94
CA ASN A 483 36.57 8.71 -50.61
C ASN A 483 36.23 10.11 -50.06
N GLN A 484 36.92 10.58 -49.02
CA GLN A 484 36.63 11.84 -48.33
C GLN A 484 36.67 13.06 -49.28
N ILE A 485 37.73 13.17 -50.09
CA ILE A 485 37.90 14.29 -51.04
C ILE A 485 36.76 14.31 -52.08
N LYS A 486 36.30 13.14 -52.53
CA LYS A 486 35.21 13.03 -53.49
C LYS A 486 33.89 13.51 -52.90
N ILE A 487 33.57 13.11 -51.67
CA ILE A 487 32.35 13.54 -50.97
C ILE A 487 32.35 15.05 -50.68
N ILE A 488 33.48 15.62 -50.26
CA ILE A 488 33.58 17.08 -50.03
C ILE A 488 33.32 17.87 -51.32
N LYS A 489 33.78 17.36 -52.47
CA LYS A 489 33.48 17.96 -53.78
C LYS A 489 31.99 17.83 -54.13
N LEU A 490 31.40 16.65 -53.92
CA LEU A 490 29.98 16.41 -54.19
C LEU A 490 29.04 17.27 -53.35
N GLN A 491 29.39 17.53 -52.08
CA GLN A 491 28.61 18.41 -51.19
C GLN A 491 28.57 19.88 -51.64
N LYS A 492 29.52 20.31 -52.48
CA LYS A 492 29.59 21.67 -53.03
C LYS A 492 28.90 21.81 -54.40
N THR A 493 28.42 20.71 -54.97
CA THR A 493 27.75 20.69 -56.28
C THR A 493 26.28 21.10 -56.15
N LYS A 494 25.81 22.05 -56.96
CA LYS A 494 24.42 22.57 -56.88
C LYS A 494 23.36 21.53 -57.30
N ASN A 495 23.64 20.67 -58.28
CA ASN A 495 22.72 19.64 -58.78
C ASN A 495 23.42 18.27 -58.94
N PRO A 496 23.50 17.44 -57.89
CA PRO A 496 24.09 16.10 -57.99
C PRO A 496 23.21 15.13 -58.78
N SER A 497 23.84 14.28 -59.59
CA SER A 497 23.19 13.18 -60.32
C SER A 497 22.69 12.07 -59.39
N ALA A 498 21.79 11.21 -59.90
CA ALA A 498 21.25 10.09 -59.13
C ALA A 498 22.33 9.10 -58.65
N ILE A 499 23.42 8.93 -59.41
CA ILE A 499 24.55 8.08 -59.04
C ILE A 499 25.36 8.71 -57.89
N GLU A 500 25.57 10.03 -57.94
CA GLU A 500 26.28 10.78 -56.90
C GLU A 500 25.50 10.80 -55.58
N MET A 501 24.17 10.92 -55.63
CA MET A 501 23.32 10.77 -54.45
C MET A 501 23.42 9.37 -53.82
N LYS A 502 23.38 8.31 -54.65
CA LYS A 502 23.56 6.92 -54.16
C LYS A 502 24.94 6.72 -53.51
N PHE A 503 25.99 7.29 -54.09
CA PHE A 503 27.33 7.24 -53.53
C PHE A 503 27.44 8.00 -52.19
N SER A 504 26.85 9.20 -52.09
CA SER A 504 26.80 9.98 -50.86
C SER A 504 26.06 9.24 -49.74
N ASN A 505 24.93 8.61 -50.07
CA ASN A 505 24.17 7.80 -49.11
C ASN A 505 24.99 6.60 -48.61
N LEU A 506 25.67 5.87 -49.50
CA LEU A 506 26.55 4.77 -49.13
C LEU A 506 27.68 5.24 -48.19
N TYR A 507 28.27 6.40 -48.46
CA TYR A 507 29.30 6.97 -47.59
C TYR A 507 28.76 7.31 -46.20
N HIS A 508 27.59 7.95 -46.11
CA HIS A 508 26.93 8.23 -44.83
C HIS A 508 26.53 6.95 -44.09
N ASP A 509 26.10 5.91 -44.78
CA ASP A 509 25.79 4.62 -44.18
C ASP A 509 27.05 3.93 -43.63
N ILE A 510 28.20 4.07 -44.30
CA ILE A 510 29.48 3.58 -43.78
C ILE A 510 29.93 4.38 -42.56
N ILE A 511 29.71 5.71 -42.51
CA ILE A 511 29.93 6.50 -41.29
C ILE A 511 29.07 5.98 -40.14
N LYS A 512 27.78 5.72 -40.37
CA LYS A 512 26.87 5.16 -39.34
C LYS A 512 27.37 3.81 -38.84
N LYS A 513 27.76 2.91 -39.76
CA LYS A 513 28.30 1.59 -39.42
C LYS A 513 29.62 1.69 -38.63
N TYR A 514 30.51 2.60 -39.02
CA TYR A 514 31.76 2.87 -38.30
C TYR A 514 31.49 3.39 -36.88
N ASN A 515 30.59 4.36 -36.73
CA ASN A 515 30.21 4.91 -35.42
C ASN A 515 29.59 3.83 -34.52
N HIS A 516 28.74 2.96 -35.07
CA HIS A 516 28.18 1.84 -34.34
C HIS A 516 29.28 0.86 -33.85
N LEU A 517 30.25 0.52 -34.71
CA LEU A 517 31.38 -0.31 -34.32
C LEU A 517 32.29 0.37 -33.28
N SER A 518 32.47 1.69 -33.35
CA SER A 518 33.22 2.47 -32.35
C SER A 518 32.57 2.38 -30.95
N ILE A 519 31.24 2.42 -30.88
CA ILE A 519 30.50 2.21 -29.62
C ILE A 519 30.70 0.78 -29.10
N LEU A 520 30.61 -0.23 -29.99
CA LEU A 520 30.83 -1.63 -29.63
C LEU A 520 32.26 -1.86 -29.12
N TYR A 521 33.27 -1.30 -29.80
CA TYR A 521 34.67 -1.36 -29.40
C TYR A 521 34.89 -0.84 -27.98
N LYS A 522 34.34 0.35 -27.65
CA LYS A 522 34.42 0.92 -26.30
C LYS A 522 33.85 -0.02 -25.23
N LYS A 523 32.71 -0.66 -25.52
CA LYS A 523 32.11 -1.65 -24.60
C LYS A 523 32.99 -2.87 -24.41
N LEU A 524 33.55 -3.42 -25.50
CA LEU A 524 34.40 -4.61 -25.45
C LEU A 524 35.73 -4.35 -24.71
N ILE A 525 36.36 -3.18 -24.92
CA ILE A 525 37.57 -2.78 -24.18
C ILE A 525 37.30 -2.68 -22.68
N LYS A 526 36.19 -2.04 -22.28
CA LYS A 526 35.81 -1.93 -20.87
C LYS A 526 35.64 -3.30 -20.23
N LEU A 527 34.92 -4.21 -20.92
CA LEU A 527 34.70 -5.57 -20.43
C LEU A 527 36.01 -6.37 -20.34
N LYS A 528 36.88 -6.25 -21.35
CA LYS A 528 38.20 -6.89 -21.34
C LYS A 528 39.03 -6.44 -20.13
N TYR A 529 39.10 -5.13 -19.88
CA TYR A 529 39.82 -4.59 -18.74
C TYR A 529 39.30 -5.16 -17.40
N GLN A 530 37.98 -5.24 -17.23
CA GLN A 530 37.39 -5.80 -16.00
C GLN A 530 37.76 -7.28 -15.79
N ILE A 531 37.77 -8.08 -16.86
CA ILE A 531 38.12 -9.51 -16.79
C ILE A 531 39.62 -9.70 -16.53
N ASP A 532 40.47 -8.97 -17.26
CA ASP A 532 41.92 -9.06 -17.09
C ASP A 532 42.32 -8.61 -15.67
N ALA A 533 41.68 -7.58 -15.13
CA ALA A 533 41.86 -7.15 -13.74
C ALA A 533 41.44 -8.24 -12.73
N LYS A 534 40.28 -8.89 -12.94
CA LYS A 534 39.81 -9.99 -12.06
C LYS A 534 40.74 -11.21 -12.13
N LEU A 535 41.20 -11.59 -13.32
CA LEU A 535 42.15 -12.70 -13.49
C LEU A 535 43.51 -12.41 -12.85
N ASN A 536 44.03 -11.18 -13.01
CA ASN A 536 45.26 -10.76 -12.36
C ASN A 536 45.11 -10.77 -10.83
N PHE A 537 44.00 -10.27 -10.30
CA PHE A 537 43.71 -10.34 -8.88
C PHE A 537 43.72 -11.79 -8.36
N LEU A 538 43.03 -12.72 -9.03
CA LEU A 538 43.01 -14.13 -8.65
C LEU A 538 44.42 -14.76 -8.66
N ASN A 539 45.23 -14.45 -9.68
CA ASN A 539 46.62 -14.95 -9.75
C ASN A 539 47.51 -14.41 -8.63
N GLU A 540 47.30 -13.17 -8.21
CA GLU A 540 48.14 -12.49 -7.21
C GLU A 540 47.67 -12.72 -5.77
N MET A 541 46.39 -13.01 -5.55
CA MET A 541 45.77 -13.14 -4.23
C MET A 541 46.53 -14.10 -3.32
N VAL A 542 46.96 -15.25 -3.86
CA VAL A 542 47.67 -16.32 -3.12
C VAL A 542 48.97 -15.81 -2.47
N TYR A 543 49.66 -14.85 -3.11
CA TYR A 543 50.91 -14.28 -2.61
C TYR A 543 50.70 -13.22 -1.53
N ASN A 544 49.48 -12.69 -1.42
CA ASN A 544 49.13 -11.69 -0.42
C ASN A 544 48.59 -12.32 0.87
N VAL A 545 48.36 -13.64 0.87
CA VAL A 545 47.84 -14.34 2.06
C VAL A 545 48.92 -14.51 3.10
N LYS A 546 48.62 -14.07 4.33
CA LYS A 546 49.47 -14.23 5.51
C LYS A 546 48.79 -15.14 6.53
N ILE A 547 49.52 -16.15 7.00
CA ILE A 547 49.02 -17.10 8.00
C ILE A 547 49.90 -17.02 9.23
N TYR A 548 49.36 -16.47 10.31
CA TYR A 548 50.07 -16.28 11.56
C TYR A 548 49.71 -17.36 12.58
N ILE A 549 50.73 -18.09 13.04
CA ILE A 549 50.58 -19.17 14.01
C ILE A 549 51.12 -18.70 15.36
N LYS A 550 50.23 -18.16 16.20
CA LYS A 550 50.54 -17.79 17.60
C LYS A 550 50.41 -18.96 18.56
N ALA A 551 49.73 -20.03 18.15
CA ALA A 551 49.47 -21.19 19.00
C ALA A 551 50.76 -21.87 19.50
N LYS A 552 50.92 -21.98 20.82
CA LYS A 552 52.03 -22.71 21.47
C LYS A 552 51.87 -24.23 21.37
N ASN A 553 50.62 -24.70 21.36
CA ASN A 553 50.29 -26.12 21.34
C ASN A 553 49.85 -26.53 19.93
N ILE A 554 50.72 -27.26 19.23
CA ILE A 554 50.49 -27.73 17.85
C ILE A 554 50.53 -29.26 17.83
N GLY A 555 49.41 -29.88 17.47
CA GLY A 555 49.29 -31.33 17.30
C GLY A 555 49.78 -31.82 15.94
N LYS A 556 49.49 -33.09 15.62
CA LYS A 556 49.96 -33.75 14.39
C LYS A 556 48.97 -33.57 13.22
N ASP A 557 49.43 -33.86 12.00
CA ASP A 557 48.60 -33.91 10.78
C ASP A 557 47.91 -32.58 10.42
N ASN A 558 48.56 -31.46 10.71
CA ASN A 558 48.11 -30.14 10.29
C ASN A 558 48.84 -29.73 9.01
N PHE A 559 48.09 -29.33 7.99
CA PHE A 559 48.62 -29.07 6.67
C PHE A 559 48.26 -27.67 6.18
N LEU A 560 49.26 -26.99 5.64
CA LEU A 560 49.09 -25.77 4.86
C LEU A 560 49.38 -26.08 3.39
N LYS A 561 48.44 -25.76 2.51
CA LYS A 561 48.53 -26.00 1.06
C LYS A 561 48.33 -24.71 0.29
N PHE A 562 49.29 -24.38 -0.56
CA PHE A 562 49.19 -23.28 -1.51
C PHE A 562 49.07 -23.80 -2.94
N TYR A 563 48.15 -23.21 -3.70
CA TYR A 563 47.94 -23.46 -5.12
C TYR A 563 48.24 -22.15 -5.90
N PRO A 564 49.52 -21.87 -6.22
CA PRO A 564 49.99 -20.59 -6.76
C PRO A 564 49.53 -20.26 -8.17
N LYS A 565 48.97 -21.24 -8.89
CA LYS A 565 48.45 -21.08 -10.23
C LYS A 565 47.01 -21.56 -10.26
N THR A 566 46.24 -20.96 -11.17
CA THR A 566 44.91 -21.38 -11.62
C THR A 566 44.88 -22.75 -12.34
N ASN A 567 45.82 -23.65 -12.04
CA ASN A 567 45.83 -25.04 -12.47
C ASN A 567 46.27 -25.87 -11.25
N THR A 568 45.40 -26.78 -10.81
CA THR A 568 45.46 -27.50 -9.53
C THR A 568 46.66 -28.43 -9.37
N ASN A 569 47.42 -28.68 -10.45
CA ASN A 569 48.54 -29.62 -10.47
C ASN A 569 49.79 -29.18 -9.65
N LEU A 570 49.90 -27.90 -9.28
CA LEU A 570 51.01 -27.38 -8.47
C LEU A 570 50.55 -27.19 -7.03
N GLU A 571 50.68 -28.24 -6.21
CA GLU A 571 50.44 -28.19 -4.75
C GLU A 571 51.76 -27.95 -4.02
N LEU A 572 51.85 -26.83 -3.29
CA LEU A 572 52.92 -26.59 -2.32
C LEU A 572 52.39 -26.87 -0.92
N LYS A 573 52.98 -27.86 -0.25
CA LYS A 573 52.48 -28.37 1.04
C LYS A 573 53.50 -28.18 2.15
N HIS A 574 53.05 -27.66 3.30
CA HIS A 574 53.81 -27.50 4.54
C HIS A 574 53.12 -28.20 5.70
N HIS A 575 53.90 -28.89 6.53
CA HIS A 575 53.43 -29.50 7.77
C HIS A 575 53.57 -28.52 8.92
N ILE A 576 52.45 -28.05 9.46
CA ILE A 576 52.46 -27.09 10.57
C ILE A 576 52.90 -27.83 11.84
N ASN A 577 53.94 -27.32 12.48
CA ASN A 577 54.56 -27.94 13.66
C ASN A 577 55.07 -26.89 14.66
N LEU A 578 55.62 -27.33 15.79
CA LEU A 578 56.08 -26.45 16.87
C LEU A 578 57.12 -25.39 16.44
N LYS A 579 57.87 -25.61 15.34
CA LYS A 579 58.82 -24.61 14.82
C LYS A 579 58.12 -23.42 14.16
N ASP A 580 56.82 -23.49 13.90
CA ASP A 580 56.02 -22.43 13.29
C ASP A 580 55.41 -21.48 14.34
N TYR A 581 55.64 -21.74 15.63
CA TYR A 581 55.23 -20.84 16.71
C TYR A 581 55.78 -19.42 16.52
N GLU A 582 54.89 -18.43 16.66
CA GLU A 582 55.17 -17.00 16.47
C GLU A 582 55.71 -16.64 15.07
N LYS A 583 55.35 -17.44 14.06
CA LYS A 583 55.75 -17.17 12.67
C LYS A 583 54.55 -16.87 11.78
N VAL A 584 54.84 -16.04 10.78
CA VAL A 584 53.96 -15.81 9.63
C VAL A 584 54.42 -16.70 8.48
N LEU A 585 53.53 -17.55 8.00
CA LEU A 585 53.69 -18.38 6.82
C LEU A 585 53.04 -17.68 5.62
N TYR A 586 53.79 -17.57 4.52
CA TYR A 586 53.31 -16.94 3.29
C TYR A 586 54.02 -17.53 2.07
N LEU A 587 53.46 -17.26 0.90
CA LEU A 587 54.03 -17.71 -0.37
C LEU A 587 54.93 -16.62 -0.97
N GLU A 588 56.18 -16.95 -1.28
CA GLU A 588 57.12 -16.03 -1.94
C GLU A 588 57.34 -16.43 -3.40
N LYS A 589 57.39 -15.43 -4.29
CA LYS A 589 57.74 -15.64 -5.70
C LYS A 589 59.24 -15.83 -5.83
N GLY A 590 59.67 -17.06 -6.14
CA GLY A 590 61.03 -17.34 -6.56
C GLY A 590 61.29 -16.97 -8.02
N GLN A 591 62.56 -17.01 -8.44
CA GLN A 591 62.95 -16.75 -9.83
C GLN A 591 62.43 -17.81 -10.82
N GLN A 592 62.19 -19.04 -10.38
CA GLN A 592 61.72 -20.16 -11.22
C GLN A 592 60.49 -20.88 -10.65
N VAL A 593 60.39 -21.05 -9.32
CA VAL A 593 59.29 -21.73 -8.64
C VAL A 593 58.94 -20.98 -7.35
N SER A 594 57.65 -20.88 -7.02
CA SER A 594 57.17 -20.31 -5.75
C SER A 594 57.44 -21.28 -4.60
N TYR A 595 57.72 -20.76 -3.40
CA TYR A 595 57.97 -21.58 -2.21
C TYR A 595 57.35 -20.95 -0.97
N ILE A 596 57.07 -21.78 0.03
CA ILE A 596 56.51 -21.34 1.31
C ILE A 596 57.66 -20.83 2.18
N LYS A 597 57.50 -19.62 2.73
CA LYS A 597 58.46 -18.99 3.63
C LYS A 597 57.83 -18.73 4.98
N SER A 598 58.68 -18.64 6.00
CA SER A 598 58.29 -18.23 7.34
C SER A 598 59.12 -17.01 7.78
N SER A 599 58.51 -16.09 8.53
CA SER A 599 59.20 -14.95 9.14
C SER A 599 58.69 -14.70 10.56
N HIS A 600 59.51 -14.05 11.40
CA HIS A 600 59.11 -13.54 12.71
C HIS A 600 58.62 -12.08 12.64
N ASN A 601 58.69 -11.46 11.45
CA ASN A 601 58.26 -10.08 11.24
C ASN A 601 56.74 -10.06 11.09
N TYR A 602 56.05 -10.00 12.22
CA TYR A 602 54.62 -9.73 12.28
C TYR A 602 54.38 -8.38 12.96
N SER A 603 53.39 -7.64 12.49
CA SER A 603 52.92 -6.40 13.12
C SER A 603 51.87 -6.78 14.16
N GLU A 604 52.12 -6.49 15.43
CA GLU A 604 51.09 -6.64 16.48
C GLU A 604 49.88 -5.74 16.23
N SER A 605 50.09 -4.60 15.56
CA SER A 605 49.01 -3.70 15.14
C SER A 605 48.01 -4.38 14.20
N ASP A 606 48.48 -5.21 13.26
CA ASP A 606 47.61 -5.87 12.27
C ASP A 606 46.68 -6.90 12.95
N ILE A 607 47.14 -7.52 14.03
CA ILE A 607 46.37 -8.48 14.83
C ILE A 607 45.34 -7.74 15.68
N GLU A 608 45.74 -6.62 16.29
CA GLU A 608 44.86 -5.83 17.13
C GLU A 608 43.76 -5.14 16.31
N GLU A 609 44.06 -4.67 15.09
CA GLU A 609 43.05 -4.14 14.16
C GLU A 609 41.98 -5.17 13.83
N ILE A 610 42.38 -6.41 13.54
CA ILE A 610 41.42 -7.51 13.31
C ILE A 610 40.63 -7.82 14.58
N LYS A 611 41.26 -7.81 15.75
CA LYS A 611 40.63 -8.10 17.04
C LYS A 611 39.62 -7.03 17.45
N ILE A 612 39.93 -5.74 17.25
CA ILE A 612 39.05 -4.60 17.53
C ILE A 612 37.72 -4.70 16.77
N ILE A 613 37.73 -5.21 15.53
CA ILE A 613 36.50 -5.43 14.73
C ILE A 613 35.53 -6.35 15.49
N PHE A 614 36.04 -7.31 16.26
CA PHE A 614 35.23 -8.35 16.90
C PHE A 614 34.90 -8.05 18.37
N GLU A 615 35.73 -7.28 19.08
CA GLU A 615 35.47 -6.90 20.49
C GLU A 615 34.14 -6.15 20.67
N LYS A 616 33.72 -5.39 19.65
CA LYS A 616 32.41 -4.71 19.66
C LYS A 616 31.26 -5.72 19.59
N LEU A 617 31.35 -6.69 18.67
CA LEU A 617 30.35 -7.75 18.50
C LEU A 617 30.28 -8.69 19.71
N GLU A 618 31.41 -8.97 20.36
CA GLU A 618 31.43 -9.75 21.60
C GLU A 618 30.74 -8.98 22.72
N LYS A 619 31.09 -7.72 22.97
CA LYS A 619 30.49 -6.90 24.04
C LYS A 619 28.98 -6.72 23.89
N ASP A 620 28.50 -6.52 22.67
CA ASP A 620 27.08 -6.29 22.40
C ASP A 620 26.23 -7.57 22.54
N ASN A 621 26.85 -8.76 22.55
CA ASN A 621 26.16 -10.06 22.55
C ASN A 621 26.53 -11.00 23.72
N SER A 622 27.49 -10.60 24.56
CA SER A 622 27.92 -11.33 25.77
C SER A 622 26.82 -11.48 26.80
#